data_AF-Q081U8-F1
#
_entry.id   AF-Q081U8-F1
#
_cell.length_a   1.000
_cell.length_b   1.000
_cell.length_c   1.000
_cell.angle_alpha   90.00
_cell.angle_beta   90.00
_cell.angle_gamma   90.00
#
_symmetry.space_group_name_H-M   'P 1'
#
loop_
_entity.id
_entity.type
_entity.pdbx_description
1 polymer ?
#
loop_
_entity_poly.entity_id
_entity_poly.type
_entity_poly.pdbx_seq_one_letter_code
_entity_poly.pdbx_strand_id
1 'polypeptide(L)'
;MENSVRSFIIVVLVGLMFVLALLFGAKNEQVVTLSYFIAEGQYRLPMVLAVVFFSGFIISWIFASYHIVKLKLALRKSNKALKKFAAADAISVVVTPKDQAA
;
A
#
# COMPACT_ATOMS: atom_id res chain seq x y z
N MET A 1 -3.35 2.79 21.32
CA MET A 1 -2.57 4.03 21.24
C MET A 1 -1.08 3.73 21.04
N GLU A 2 -0.52 2.76 21.77
CA GLU A 2 0.92 2.42 21.72
C GLU A 2 1.46 1.99 20.35
N ASN A 3 0.69 1.18 19.59
CA ASN A 3 1.11 0.74 18.25
C ASN A 3 1.21 1.90 17.25
N SER A 4 0.31 2.88 17.35
CA SER A 4 0.30 4.06 16.47
C SER A 4 1.53 4.95 16.73
N VAL A 5 1.95 5.09 17.98
CA VAL A 5 3.16 5.84 18.36
C VAL A 5 4.42 5.13 17.85
N ARG A 6 4.51 3.80 18.00
CA ARG A 6 5.63 3.00 17.45
C ARG A 6 5.73 3.14 15.93
N SER A 7 4.60 3.02 15.22
CA SER A 7 4.58 3.22 13.77
C SER A 7 5.00 4.63 13.36
N PHE A 8 4.57 5.65 14.11
CA PHE A 8 4.97 7.03 13.84
C PHE A 8 6.48 7.24 14.00
N ILE A 9 7.07 6.74 15.09
CA ILE A 9 8.53 6.82 15.32
C ILE A 9 9.30 6.14 14.18
N ILE A 10 8.85 4.96 13.74
CA ILE A 10 9.50 4.24 12.63
C ILE A 10 9.42 5.06 11.34
N VAL A 11 8.26 5.65 11.01
CA VAL A 11 8.11 6.49 9.83
C VAL A 11 9.03 7.72 9.88
N VAL A 12 9.12 8.38 11.03
CA VAL A 12 10.02 9.53 11.21
C VAL A 12 11.48 9.11 11.06
N LEU A 13 11.89 8.00 11.69
CA LEU A 13 13.25 7.50 11.62
C LEU A 13 13.65 7.12 10.19
N VAL A 14 12.79 6.40 9.48
CA VAL A 14 12.98 6.03 8.07
C VAL A 14 13.04 7.29 7.20
N GLY A 15 12.14 8.25 7.43
CA GLY A 15 12.15 9.55 6.74
C GLY A 15 13.46 10.32 6.96
N LEU A 16 13.98 10.36 8.19
CA LEU A 16 15.25 11.00 8.51
C LEU A 16 16.41 10.31 7.79
N MET A 17 16.48 8.98 7.84
CA MET A 17 17.49 8.20 7.11
C MET A 17 17.41 8.42 5.60
N PHE A 18 16.20 8.57 5.06
CA PHE A 18 15.98 8.86 3.65
C PHE A 18 16.51 10.24 3.26
N VAL A 19 16.24 11.28 4.06
CA VAL A 19 16.77 12.64 3.82
C VAL A 19 18.30 12.64 3.88
N LEU A 20 18.89 11.93 4.85
CA LEU A 20 20.34 11.78 4.93
C LEU A 20 20.90 11.11 3.67
N ALA A 21 20.28 10.02 3.21
CA ALA A 21 20.69 9.34 1.98
C ALA A 21 20.62 10.27 0.75
N LEU A 22 19.58 11.10 0.64
CA LEU A 22 19.48 12.10 -0.42
C LEU A 22 20.59 13.16 -0.32
N LEU A 23 20.92 13.62 0.88
CA LEU A 23 22.01 14.56 1.11
C LEU A 23 23.38 13.96 0.72
N PHE A 24 23.67 12.74 1.17
CA PHE A 24 24.88 12.01 0.79
C PHE A 24 24.94 11.77 -0.72
N GLY A 25 23.80 11.42 -1.33
CA GLY A 25 23.65 11.34 -2.77
C GLY A 25 23.98 12.67 -3.44
N ALA A 26 23.38 13.78 -3.02
CA ALA A 26 23.61 15.09 -3.65
C ALA A 26 25.08 15.56 -3.60
N LYS A 27 25.83 15.14 -2.58
CA LYS A 27 27.27 15.42 -2.46
C LYS A 27 28.16 14.47 -3.27
N ASN A 28 27.60 13.38 -3.78
CA ASN A 28 28.32 12.44 -4.62
C ASN A 28 28.35 12.94 -6.08
N GLU A 29 29.52 13.40 -6.51
CA GLU A 29 29.73 13.94 -7.87
C GLU A 29 30.20 12.87 -8.87
N GLN A 30 30.20 11.59 -8.49
CA GLN A 30 30.61 10.50 -9.36
C GLN A 30 29.71 10.44 -10.59
N VAL A 31 30.33 10.49 -11.76
CA VAL A 31 29.66 10.37 -13.06
C VAL A 31 29.75 8.91 -13.52
N VAL A 32 28.65 8.40 -14.06
CA VAL A 32 28.56 7.10 -14.71
C VAL A 32 28.09 7.25 -16.14
N THR A 33 28.70 6.48 -17.02
CA THR A 33 28.27 6.33 -18.41
C THR A 33 27.10 5.36 -18.49
N LEU A 34 26.03 5.76 -19.14
CA LEU A 34 24.88 4.90 -19.41
C LEU A 34 24.71 4.76 -20.92
N SER A 35 25.08 3.59 -21.45
CA SER A 35 24.99 3.28 -22.87
C SER A 35 23.57 2.82 -23.20
N TYR A 36 22.77 3.71 -23.82
CA TYR A 36 21.48 3.35 -24.41
C TYR A 36 21.69 2.81 -25.82
N PHE A 37 20.67 2.12 -26.35
CA PHE A 37 20.73 1.45 -27.66
C PHE A 37 21.19 2.33 -28.84
N ILE A 38 21.02 3.65 -28.75
CA ILE A 38 21.31 4.61 -29.83
C ILE A 38 22.37 5.65 -29.43
N ALA A 39 22.66 5.82 -28.12
CA ALA A 39 23.59 6.83 -27.63
C ALA A 39 24.06 6.54 -26.20
N GLU A 40 25.23 7.06 -25.83
CA GLU A 40 25.74 7.02 -24.45
C GLU A 40 25.51 8.36 -23.76
N GLY A 41 24.99 8.34 -22.53
CA GLY A 41 24.79 9.54 -21.72
C GLY A 41 25.63 9.50 -20.44
N GLN A 42 26.18 10.65 -20.04
CA GLN A 42 26.93 10.81 -18.80
C GLN A 42 26.03 11.43 -17.73
N TYR A 43 25.82 10.70 -16.62
CA TYR A 43 24.93 11.15 -15.54
C TYR A 43 25.62 11.01 -14.20
N ARG A 44 25.31 11.90 -13.26
CA ARG A 44 25.72 11.72 -11.87
C ARG A 44 25.03 10.47 -11.31
N LEU A 45 25.81 9.57 -10.69
CA LEU A 45 25.33 8.32 -10.09
C LEU A 45 24.07 8.48 -9.22
N PRO A 46 23.97 9.51 -8.35
CA PRO A 46 22.79 9.72 -7.51
C PRO A 46 21.51 10.02 -8.31
N MET A 47 21.62 10.71 -9.45
CA MET A 47 20.44 11.01 -10.28
C MET A 47 19.89 9.75 -10.92
N VAL A 48 20.76 8.89 -11.44
CA VAL A 48 20.37 7.60 -12.01
C VAL A 48 19.67 6.75 -10.94
N LEU A 49 20.28 6.65 -9.76
CA LEU A 49 19.73 5.88 -8.65
C LEU A 49 18.37 6.43 -8.18
N ALA A 50 18.24 7.75 -8.05
CA ALA A 50 16.99 8.39 -7.69
C ALA A 50 15.88 8.07 -8.70
N VAL A 51 16.13 8.24 -10.00
CA VAL A 51 15.13 7.97 -11.04
C VAL A 51 14.70 6.51 -11.04
N VAL A 52 15.64 5.57 -10.93
CA VAL A 52 15.32 4.13 -10.90
C VAL A 52 14.56 3.76 -9.62
N PHE A 53 14.98 4.29 -8.46
CA PHE A 53 14.32 4.04 -7.18
C PHE A 53 12.89 4.57 -7.17
N PHE A 54 12.67 5.84 -7.53
CA PHE A 54 11.34 6.44 -7.53
C PHE A 54 10.43 5.83 -8.58
N SER A 55 10.93 5.51 -9.78
CA SER A 55 10.11 4.83 -10.79
C SER A 55 9.68 3.44 -10.31
N GLY A 56 10.60 2.63 -9.76
CA GLY A 56 10.27 1.33 -9.17
C GLY A 56 9.30 1.44 -7.98
N PHE A 57 9.47 2.45 -7.14
CA PHE A 57 8.58 2.73 -6.01
C PHE A 57 7.17 3.10 -6.47
N ILE A 58 7.03 4.00 -7.45
CA ILE A 58 5.72 4.41 -8.00
C ILE A 58 5.01 3.20 -8.61
N ILE A 59 5.71 2.40 -9.41
CA ILE A 59 5.15 1.18 -10.00
C ILE A 59 4.65 0.25 -8.89
N SER A 60 5.50 -0.07 -7.92
CA SER A 60 5.13 -0.93 -6.79
C SER A 60 3.94 -0.38 -6.00
N TRP A 61 3.90 0.93 -5.77
CA TRP A 61 2.82 1.61 -5.07
C TRP A 61 1.49 1.50 -5.81
N ILE A 62 1.48 1.63 -7.13
CA ILE A 62 0.29 1.46 -7.97
C ILE A 62 -0.24 0.04 -7.83
N PHE A 63 0.63 -0.97 -7.97
CA PHE A 63 0.25 -2.38 -7.82
C PHE A 63 -0.29 -2.69 -6.42
N ALA A 64 0.40 -2.23 -5.37
CA ALA A 64 -0.03 -2.44 -3.98
C ALA A 64 -1.38 -1.77 -3.71
N SER A 65 -1.54 -0.51 -4.13
CA SER A 65 -2.78 0.26 -3.96
C SER A 65 -3.96 -0.42 -4.64
N TYR A 66 -3.78 -0.89 -5.88
CA TYR A 66 -4.81 -1.64 -6.61
C TYR A 66 -5.26 -2.89 -5.84
N HIS A 67 -4.32 -3.72 -5.38
CA HIS A 67 -4.65 -4.94 -4.63
C HIS A 67 -5.35 -4.63 -3.30
N ILE A 68 -4.87 -3.64 -2.55
CA ILE A 68 -5.46 -3.23 -1.27
C ILE A 68 -6.91 -2.75 -1.47
N VAL A 69 -7.15 -1.90 -2.48
CA VAL A 69 -8.49 -1.39 -2.78
C VAL A 69 -9.43 -2.53 -3.18
N LYS A 70 -8.99 -3.41 -4.09
CA LYS A 70 -9.75 -4.59 -4.50
C LYS A 70 -10.13 -5.47 -3.30
N LEU A 71 -9.17 -5.74 -2.41
CA LEU A 71 -9.37 -6.56 -1.23
C LEU A 71 -10.34 -5.90 -0.23
N LYS A 72 -10.19 -4.60 0.01
CA LYS A 72 -11.12 -3.82 0.85
C LYS A 72 -12.55 -3.83 0.29
N LEU A 73 -12.72 -3.71 -1.03
CA LEU A 73 -14.04 -3.77 -1.67
C LEU A 73 -14.67 -5.16 -1.56
N ALA A 74 -13.89 -6.22 -1.79
CA ALA A 74 -14.34 -7.60 -1.62
C ALA A 74 -14.80 -7.86 -0.18
N LEU A 75 -14.01 -7.44 0.81
CA LEU A 75 -14.37 -7.55 2.23
C LEU A 75 -15.66 -6.80 2.57
N ARG A 76 -15.86 -5.58 2.05
CA ARG A 76 -17.10 -4.81 2.27
C ARG A 76 -18.31 -5.51 1.66
N LYS A 77 -18.17 -6.08 0.46
CA LYS A 77 -19.25 -6.80 -0.24
C LYS A 77 -19.64 -8.07 0.54
N SER A 78 -18.67 -8.88 0.93
CA SER A 78 -18.91 -10.12 1.70
C SER A 78 -19.53 -9.83 3.06
N ASN A 79 -19.02 -8.85 3.80
CA ASN A 79 -19.60 -8.46 5.09
C ASN A 79 -21.04 -7.94 4.95
N LYS A 80 -21.38 -7.23 3.87
CA LYS A 80 -22.76 -6.80 3.61
C LYS A 80 -23.68 -7.98 3.30
N ALA A 81 -23.19 -8.98 2.58
CA ALA A 81 -23.95 -10.21 2.30
C ALA A 81 -24.22 -11.00 3.60
N LEU A 82 -23.19 -11.20 4.44
CA LEU A 82 -23.34 -11.88 5.73
C LEU A 82 -24.38 -11.19 6.63
N LYS A 83 -24.36 -9.85 6.72
CA LYS A 83 -25.36 -9.10 7.50
C LYS A 83 -26.78 -9.29 7.00
N LYS A 84 -26.98 -9.41 5.68
CA LYS A 84 -28.31 -9.67 5.09
C LYS A 84 -28.81 -11.06 5.45
N PHE A 85 -27.95 -12.08 5.34
CA PHE A 85 -28.32 -13.45 5.69
C PHE A 85 -28.57 -13.59 7.19
N ALA A 86 -27.73 -13.01 8.05
CA ALA A 86 -27.95 -13.02 9.50
C ALA A 86 -29.25 -12.29 9.91
N ALA A 87 -29.60 -11.19 9.23
CA ALA A 87 -30.87 -10.51 9.48
C ALA A 87 -32.09 -11.31 8.98
N ALA A 88 -31.98 -12.01 7.86
CA ALA A 88 -33.04 -12.87 7.35
C ALA A 88 -33.26 -14.11 8.22
N ASP A 89 -32.18 -14.73 8.71
CA ASP A 89 -32.21 -15.88 9.61
C ASP A 89 -32.85 -15.53 10.96
N ALA A 90 -32.52 -14.36 11.52
CA ALA A 90 -33.15 -13.84 12.73
C ALA A 90 -34.66 -13.60 12.56
N ILE A 91 -35.12 -13.22 11.37
CA ILE A 91 -36.55 -13.03 11.07
C ILE A 91 -37.25 -14.39 10.92
N SER A 92 -36.63 -15.41 10.30
CA SER A 92 -37.22 -16.75 10.22
C SER A 92 -37.31 -17.48 11.57
N VAL A 93 -36.39 -17.22 12.49
CA VAL A 93 -36.45 -17.79 13.86
C VAL A 93 -37.59 -17.16 14.68
N VAL A 94 -37.89 -15.87 14.50
CA VAL A 94 -38.98 -15.18 15.22
C VAL A 94 -40.36 -15.47 14.61
N VAL A 95 -40.44 -15.81 13.31
CA VAL A 95 -41.69 -16.15 12.60
C VAL A 95 -42.01 -17.66 12.66
N THR A 96 -41.40 -18.41 13.58
CA THR A 96 -41.95 -19.72 13.99
C THR A 96 -42.78 -19.52 15.26
N PRO A 97 -44.03 -19.02 15.17
CA PRO A 97 -44.91 -19.02 16.31
C PRO A 97 -45.22 -20.48 16.66
N LYS A 98 -45.23 -20.74 17.95
CA LYS A 98 -45.87 -21.88 18.60
C LYS A 98 -47.38 -21.87 18.30
N ASP A 99 -47.75 -22.06 17.03
CA ASP A 99 -49.14 -22.05 16.52
C ASP A 99 -49.37 -23.23 15.56
N GLN A 100 -48.60 -24.31 15.73
CA GLN A 100 -48.95 -25.66 15.29
C GLN A 100 -49.23 -26.51 16.54
N ALA A 101 -50.24 -26.10 17.29
CA ALA A 101 -50.86 -26.91 18.33
C ALA A 101 -52.34 -26.53 18.39
N ALA A 102 -53.10 -26.99 17.39
CA ALA A 102 -54.55 -27.09 17.40
C ALA A 102 -54.93 -28.43 16.79
#